data_AF-A0A2V8UCH5-F1
#
_entry.id   AF-A0A2V8UCH5-F1
#
_cell.length_a   1.000
_cell.length_b   1.000
_cell.length_c   1.000
_cell.angle_alpha   90.00
_cell.angle_beta   90.00
_cell.angle_gamma   90.00
#
_symmetry.space_group_name_H-M   'P 1'
#
loop_
_entity.id
_entity.type
_entity.pdbx_description
1 polymer ?
#
loop_
_entity_poly.entity_id
_entity_poly.type
_entity_poly.pdbx_seq_one_letter_code
_entity_poly.pdbx_strand_id
1 'polypeptide(L)'
;MARVLAVDDDAPALEIRKLLLERSGHEVITAGDATSARARFQETSPDTVLLDLRMPEAEDGLSLIREFRAAAPQVRIVVLAGWSADLDGRSEAGMVDEVLPKPVRSERLLSAITKVLALVILCLQPMRAQQSVSFRIDTPSEVVADLDLSSPGADWSAGGREAALAEITVDGGASRRIQHVMLYAGAARHTYSIFLGMLTAGQHKLGIARQADYSAAGAGLESHGARFRNVARASGEYAVLAHAPVLYARENTVGKFTDVPMIVYAERSNENGAAVLMYTVIFSNEDGGTSTRALMARWGRTTDVEYVYKAYLNQDGSLRRATIQGRGHQEIEFDGRRDGTHPLLIPVTDNNMVSGEATSAIRYQIAPVMVDLAGHSRERVMDDYPFSYRVMAQELAREAKLRPFGTVDGNKISDPRNYLYIEARVKNEDSGVAAVVHLKREDRWRSSYLGREDYAIERSGWVRTAVELPPGTHADEIAEIGFTCIVVRQKEHVPTSGTCRVEEVSKAFLLDTEYRARPPLWSATRAVEIPTGETVVAQP
;
A
#
# COMPACT_ATOMS: atom_id res chain seq x y z
N MET A 1 0.07 -30.74 2.68
CA MET A 1 -0.10 -32.03 3.35
C MET A 1 0.71 -31.97 4.64
N ALA A 2 0.09 -32.26 5.80
CA ALA A 2 0.74 -32.20 7.11
C ALA A 2 0.35 -33.45 7.91
N ARG A 3 1.20 -33.82 8.87
CA ARG A 3 1.01 -34.97 9.75
C ARG A 3 0.38 -34.53 11.06
N VAL A 4 -0.83 -34.98 11.34
CA VAL A 4 -1.61 -34.61 12.53
C VAL A 4 -1.73 -35.80 13.47
N LEU A 5 -1.28 -35.66 14.72
CA LEU A 5 -1.58 -36.62 15.79
C LEU A 5 -2.87 -36.21 16.50
N ALA A 6 -3.94 -36.97 16.31
CA ALA A 6 -5.21 -36.80 17.01
C ALA A 6 -5.25 -37.70 18.26
N VAL A 7 -5.51 -37.13 19.44
CA VAL A 7 -5.50 -37.82 20.72
C VAL A 7 -6.83 -37.59 21.44
N ASP A 8 -7.63 -38.63 21.62
CA ASP A 8 -8.94 -38.60 22.29
C ASP A 8 -9.39 -40.05 22.65
N ASP A 9 -10.05 -40.28 23.78
CA ASP A 9 -10.41 -41.58 24.35
C ASP A 9 -11.80 -42.02 23.88
N ASP A 10 -12.59 -41.07 23.39
CA ASP A 10 -13.81 -41.32 22.64
C ASP A 10 -13.46 -41.77 21.22
N ALA A 11 -13.39 -43.09 21.04
CA ALA A 11 -13.10 -43.72 19.75
C ALA A 11 -14.03 -43.25 18.60
N PRO A 12 -15.37 -43.16 18.78
CA PRO A 12 -16.25 -42.53 17.79
C PRO A 12 -15.83 -41.11 17.40
N ALA A 13 -15.55 -40.24 18.38
CA ALA A 13 -15.15 -38.87 18.09
C ALA A 13 -13.78 -38.80 17.39
N LEU A 14 -12.85 -39.66 17.79
CA LEU A 14 -11.51 -39.78 17.20
C LEU A 14 -11.60 -40.16 15.72
N GLU A 15 -12.46 -41.13 15.38
CA GLU A 15 -12.63 -41.59 14.00
C GLU A 15 -13.29 -40.53 13.12
N ILE A 16 -14.27 -39.78 13.65
CA ILE A 16 -14.89 -38.65 12.92
C ILE A 16 -13.85 -37.58 12.60
N ARG A 17 -13.00 -37.20 13.55
CA ARG A 17 -11.95 -36.19 13.35
C ARG A 17 -10.89 -36.66 12.37
N LYS A 18 -10.51 -37.93 12.45
CA LYS A 18 -9.60 -38.55 11.49
C LYS A 18 -10.13 -38.42 10.07
N LEU A 19 -11.36 -38.88 9.81
CA LEU A 19 -11.99 -38.79 8.50
C LEU A 19 -12.10 -37.34 7.99
N LEU A 20 -12.40 -36.40 8.89
CA LEU A 20 -12.50 -34.98 8.54
C LEU A 20 -11.14 -34.40 8.09
N LEU A 21 -10.07 -34.68 8.83
CA LEU A 21 -8.73 -34.17 8.56
C LEU A 21 -8.05 -34.87 7.37
N GLU A 22 -8.31 -36.17 7.18
CA GLU A 22 -7.86 -36.90 5.98
C GLU A 22 -8.53 -36.34 4.73
N ARG A 23 -9.84 -36.02 4.80
CA ARG A 23 -10.56 -35.37 3.69
C ARG A 23 -10.02 -33.99 3.34
N SER A 24 -9.38 -33.28 4.27
CA SER A 24 -8.69 -32.02 3.99
C SER A 24 -7.23 -32.20 3.55
N GLY A 25 -6.78 -33.44 3.29
CA GLY A 25 -5.47 -33.73 2.72
C GLY A 25 -4.33 -33.85 3.72
N HIS A 26 -4.63 -34.16 4.99
CA HIS A 26 -3.63 -34.45 6.03
C HIS A 26 -3.40 -35.95 6.20
N GLU A 27 -2.19 -36.32 6.66
CA GLU A 27 -1.92 -37.65 7.19
C GLU A 27 -2.30 -37.65 8.68
N VAL A 28 -3.20 -38.53 9.12
CA VAL A 28 -3.68 -38.53 10.51
C VAL A 28 -3.25 -39.79 11.24
N ILE A 29 -2.58 -39.59 12.38
CA ILE A 29 -2.24 -40.64 13.34
C ILE A 29 -3.14 -40.47 14.54
N THR A 30 -3.70 -41.57 15.03
CA THR A 30 -4.66 -41.56 16.15
C THR A 30 -4.05 -42.24 17.37
N ALA A 31 -4.34 -41.69 18.55
CA ALA A 31 -4.03 -42.30 19.85
C ALA A 31 -5.25 -42.20 20.78
N GLY A 32 -5.59 -43.30 21.44
CA GLY A 32 -6.75 -43.39 22.33
C GLY A 32 -6.44 -43.12 23.80
N ASP A 33 -5.17 -42.98 24.15
CA ASP A 33 -4.70 -42.83 25.52
C ASP A 33 -3.32 -42.15 25.55
N ALA A 34 -2.91 -41.68 26.73
CA ALA A 34 -1.65 -40.96 26.88
C ALA A 34 -0.39 -41.81 26.60
N THR A 35 -0.46 -43.14 26.80
CA THR A 35 0.68 -44.03 26.52
C THR A 35 0.87 -44.20 25.01
N SER A 36 -0.21 -44.48 24.28
CA SER A 36 -0.19 -44.57 22.83
C SER A 36 0.14 -43.22 22.20
N ALA A 37 -0.32 -42.10 22.76
CA ALA A 37 0.01 -40.76 22.28
C ALA A 37 1.52 -40.48 22.34
N ARG A 38 2.19 -40.82 23.45
CA ARG A 38 3.66 -40.67 23.59
C ARG A 38 4.42 -41.51 22.58
N ALA A 39 4.07 -42.79 22.45
CA ALA A 39 4.71 -43.69 21.50
C ALA A 39 4.58 -43.18 20.06
N ARG A 40 3.35 -42.82 19.65
CA ARG A 40 3.06 -42.31 18.31
C ARG A 40 3.73 -40.96 18.04
N PHE A 41 3.78 -40.07 19.03
CA PHE A 41 4.47 -38.79 18.89
C PHE A 41 5.96 -38.97 18.58
N GLN A 42 6.63 -39.87 19.30
CA GLN A 42 8.05 -40.18 19.07
C GLN A 42 8.28 -40.88 17.73
N GLU A 43 7.47 -41.87 17.39
CA GLU A 43 7.60 -42.64 16.14
C GLU A 43 7.36 -41.79 14.90
N THR A 44 6.41 -40.86 14.98
CA THR A 44 5.86 -40.19 13.78
C THR A 44 6.23 -38.72 13.68
N SER A 45 6.75 -38.09 14.74
CA SER A 45 7.17 -36.67 14.74
C SER A 45 6.13 -35.75 14.05
N PRO A 46 4.90 -35.66 14.59
CA PRO A 46 3.81 -34.94 13.94
C PRO A 46 4.07 -33.43 13.83
N ASP A 47 3.52 -32.79 12.79
CA ASP A 47 3.59 -31.33 12.60
C ASP A 47 2.66 -30.60 13.59
N THR A 48 1.51 -31.21 13.87
CA THR A 48 0.47 -30.71 14.77
C THR A 48 -0.10 -31.83 15.62
N VAL A 49 -0.41 -31.52 16.87
CA VAL A 49 -1.18 -32.36 17.79
C VAL A 49 -2.56 -31.75 18.00
N LEU A 50 -3.60 -32.54 17.78
CA LEU A 50 -4.97 -32.25 18.18
C LEU A 50 -5.29 -33.10 19.42
N LEU A 51 -5.35 -32.47 20.58
CA LEU A 51 -5.45 -33.15 21.87
C LEU A 51 -6.77 -32.84 22.55
N ASP A 52 -7.52 -33.86 22.93
CA ASP A 52 -8.54 -33.71 23.96
C ASP A 52 -7.90 -33.57 25.34
N LEU A 53 -8.31 -32.56 26.10
CA LEU A 53 -7.65 -32.23 27.36
C LEU A 53 -7.97 -33.22 28.49
N ARG A 54 -9.15 -33.84 28.47
CA ARG A 54 -9.64 -34.71 29.55
C ARG A 54 -9.52 -36.17 29.13
N MET A 55 -8.38 -36.79 29.47
CA MET A 55 -7.93 -38.01 28.79
C MET A 55 -7.10 -38.97 29.65
N PRO A 56 -7.67 -39.91 30.43
CA PRO A 56 -9.03 -39.94 31.00
C PRO A 56 -9.25 -38.87 32.09
N GLU A 57 -8.16 -38.34 32.67
CA GLU A 57 -8.18 -37.20 33.57
C GLU A 57 -7.59 -35.96 32.89
N ALA A 58 -7.89 -34.76 33.40
CA ALA A 58 -7.31 -33.53 32.86
C ALA A 58 -5.77 -33.47 33.03
N GLU A 59 -5.24 -34.13 34.06
CA GLU A 59 -3.80 -34.12 34.34
C GLU A 59 -3.00 -34.87 33.27
N ASP A 60 -3.59 -35.90 32.65
CA ASP A 60 -2.95 -36.63 31.56
C ASP A 60 -2.79 -35.77 30.31
N GLY A 61 -3.83 -35.02 29.93
CA GLY A 61 -3.75 -34.05 28.83
C GLY A 61 -2.74 -32.93 29.11
N LEU A 62 -2.70 -32.41 30.34
CA LEU A 62 -1.70 -31.42 30.74
C LEU A 62 -0.28 -31.99 30.69
N SER A 63 -0.07 -33.23 31.13
CA SER A 63 1.21 -33.92 31.04
C SER A 63 1.67 -34.05 29.58
N LEU A 64 0.79 -34.46 28.68
CA LEU A 64 1.09 -34.55 27.25
C LEU A 64 1.48 -33.20 26.64
N ILE A 65 0.81 -32.10 27.03
CA ILE A 65 1.17 -30.75 26.56
C ILE A 65 2.61 -30.41 26.97
N ARG A 66 2.97 -30.60 28.25
CA ARG A 66 4.32 -30.33 28.77
C ARG A 66 5.36 -31.17 28.03
N GLU A 67 5.10 -32.47 27.89
CA GLU A 67 6.02 -33.43 27.28
C GLU A 67 6.23 -33.14 25.79
N PHE A 68 5.16 -32.93 25.02
CA PHE A 68 5.25 -32.66 23.59
C PHE A 68 5.93 -31.32 23.32
N ARG A 69 5.61 -30.28 24.11
CA ARG A 69 6.28 -28.97 23.98
C ARG A 69 7.76 -29.05 24.34
N ALA A 70 8.14 -29.84 25.34
CA ALA A 70 9.54 -30.05 25.71
C ALA A 70 10.31 -30.86 24.66
N ALA A 71 9.68 -31.91 24.10
CA ALA A 71 10.30 -32.79 23.11
C ALA A 71 10.43 -32.12 21.72
N ALA A 72 9.44 -31.31 21.33
CA ALA A 72 9.44 -30.59 20.06
C ALA A 72 8.89 -29.15 20.26
N PRO A 73 9.74 -28.16 20.57
CA PRO A 73 9.31 -26.78 20.79
C PRO A 73 8.49 -26.18 19.65
N GLN A 74 8.70 -26.66 18.42
CA GLN A 74 8.06 -26.21 17.19
C GLN A 74 6.72 -26.89 16.88
N VAL A 75 6.35 -27.97 17.59
CA VAL A 75 5.08 -28.67 17.31
C VAL A 75 3.89 -27.77 17.63
N ARG A 76 2.86 -27.78 16.80
CA ARG A 76 1.63 -27.03 17.10
C ARG A 76 0.71 -27.87 17.95
N ILE A 77 0.17 -27.30 19.02
CA ILE A 77 -0.75 -28.01 19.92
C ILE A 77 -2.09 -27.28 19.88
N VAL A 78 -3.12 -27.97 19.39
CA VAL A 78 -4.51 -27.52 19.42
C VAL A 78 -5.26 -28.37 20.44
N VAL A 79 -5.85 -27.72 21.43
CA VAL A 79 -6.57 -28.40 22.52
C VAL A 79 -8.07 -28.32 22.32
N LEU A 80 -8.75 -29.45 22.49
CA LEU A 80 -10.20 -29.52 22.64
C LEU A 80 -10.53 -29.50 24.13
N ALA A 81 -11.31 -28.52 24.59
CA ALA A 81 -11.65 -28.36 26.00
C ALA A 81 -13.17 -28.36 26.20
N GLY A 82 -13.65 -29.01 27.27
CA GLY A 82 -15.08 -29.07 27.61
C GLY A 82 -15.58 -27.78 28.27
N TRP A 83 -14.70 -27.09 29.02
CA TRP A 83 -15.01 -25.87 29.74
C TRP A 83 -13.88 -24.85 29.58
N SER A 84 -14.19 -23.56 29.53
CA SER A 84 -13.18 -22.49 29.42
C SER A 84 -12.16 -22.54 30.57
N ALA A 85 -12.60 -22.97 31.76
CA ALA A 85 -11.77 -23.07 32.95
C ALA A 85 -10.74 -24.22 32.94
N ASP A 86 -10.75 -25.12 31.93
CA ASP A 86 -9.89 -26.31 31.96
C ASP A 86 -8.39 -25.95 31.84
N LEU A 87 -8.05 -24.81 31.22
CA LEU A 87 -6.68 -24.29 31.10
C LEU A 87 -6.46 -22.95 31.84
N ASP A 88 -7.52 -22.31 32.33
CA ASP A 88 -7.43 -20.99 32.97
C ASP A 88 -6.54 -21.04 34.22
N GLY A 89 -5.56 -20.14 34.29
CA GLY A 89 -4.62 -20.03 35.42
C GLY A 89 -3.54 -21.12 35.46
N ARG A 90 -3.46 -21.99 34.45
CA ARG A 90 -2.43 -23.05 34.35
C ARG A 90 -1.28 -22.64 33.44
N SER A 91 -0.08 -23.18 33.69
CA SER A 91 1.13 -22.83 32.92
C SER A 91 1.09 -23.32 31.46
N GLU A 92 0.36 -24.40 31.23
CA GLU A 92 0.20 -25.09 29.95
C GLU A 92 -0.62 -24.25 28.96
N ALA A 93 -1.41 -23.30 29.43
CA ALA A 93 -2.13 -22.36 28.57
C ALA A 93 -1.17 -21.56 27.66
N GLY A 94 0.04 -21.25 28.15
CA GLY A 94 1.10 -20.60 27.35
C GLY A 94 1.84 -21.55 26.40
N MET A 95 1.55 -22.85 26.45
CA MET A 95 2.19 -23.90 25.64
C MET A 95 1.28 -24.42 24.53
N VAL A 96 0.05 -23.92 24.42
CA VAL A 96 -0.96 -24.33 23.44
C VAL A 96 -1.16 -23.21 22.42
N ASP A 97 -1.26 -23.58 21.14
CA ASP A 97 -1.38 -22.62 20.04
C ASP A 97 -2.84 -22.19 19.81
N GLU A 98 -3.80 -23.09 20.08
CA GLU A 98 -5.23 -22.79 19.98
C GLU A 98 -6.06 -23.68 20.90
N VAL A 99 -7.11 -23.11 21.51
CA VAL A 99 -8.07 -23.83 22.36
C VAL A 99 -9.46 -23.77 21.73
N LEU A 100 -10.07 -24.93 21.52
CA LEU A 100 -11.39 -25.06 20.90
C LEU A 100 -12.40 -25.61 21.92
N PRO A 101 -13.46 -24.84 22.25
CA PRO A 101 -14.50 -25.30 23.18
C PRO A 101 -15.38 -26.37 22.53
N LYS A 102 -15.60 -27.49 23.22
CA LYS A 102 -16.56 -28.52 22.82
C LYS A 102 -17.99 -28.04 23.11
N PRO A 103 -18.98 -28.31 22.22
CA PRO A 103 -18.85 -29.02 20.95
C PRO A 103 -18.18 -28.16 19.87
N VAL A 104 -17.22 -28.75 19.15
CA VAL A 104 -16.49 -28.07 18.06
C VAL A 104 -17.14 -28.39 16.72
N ARG A 105 -17.46 -27.36 15.94
CA ARG A 105 -17.94 -27.52 14.55
C ARG A 105 -16.78 -27.84 13.60
N SER A 106 -17.04 -28.64 12.58
CA SER A 106 -16.04 -29.08 11.60
C SER A 106 -15.31 -27.92 10.92
N GLU A 107 -16.00 -26.84 10.55
CA GLU A 107 -15.35 -25.70 9.89
C GLU A 107 -14.35 -25.00 10.83
N ARG A 108 -14.70 -24.90 12.12
CA ARG A 108 -13.85 -24.27 13.13
C ARG A 108 -12.60 -25.11 13.40
N LEU A 109 -12.74 -26.44 13.45
CA LEU A 109 -11.60 -27.34 13.62
C LEU A 109 -10.63 -27.25 12.44
N LEU A 110 -11.15 -27.31 11.20
CA LEU A 110 -10.33 -27.19 9.99
C LEU A 110 -9.63 -25.83 9.90
N SER A 111 -10.34 -24.75 10.24
CA SER A 111 -9.78 -23.39 10.26
C SER A 111 -8.64 -23.26 11.27
N ALA A 112 -8.83 -23.77 12.50
CA ALA A 112 -7.80 -23.77 13.54
C ALA A 112 -6.54 -24.53 13.10
N ILE A 113 -6.71 -25.76 12.58
CA ILE A 113 -5.60 -26.58 12.08
C ILE A 113 -4.86 -25.89 10.93
N THR A 114 -5.59 -25.29 9.98
CA THR A 114 -5.01 -24.54 8.87
C THR A 114 -4.20 -23.34 9.37
N LYS A 115 -4.75 -22.58 10.32
CA LYS A 115 -4.12 -21.40 10.90
C LYS A 115 -2.82 -21.74 11.63
N VAL A 116 -2.81 -22.77 12.47
CA VAL A 116 -1.58 -23.16 13.21
C VAL A 116 -0.51 -23.74 12.27
N LEU A 117 -0.90 -24.47 11.23
CA LEU A 117 0.03 -25.01 10.24
C LEU A 117 0.62 -23.92 9.33
N ALA A 118 -0.15 -22.90 8.96
CA ALA A 118 0.36 -21.76 8.21
C ALA A 118 1.52 -21.05 8.96
N LEU A 119 1.46 -21.01 10.29
CA LEU A 119 2.51 -20.47 11.14
C LEU A 119 3.78 -21.37 11.21
N VAL A 120 3.70 -22.66 10.85
CA VAL A 120 4.86 -23.58 10.78
C VAL A 120 5.60 -23.45 9.46
N ILE A 121 4.86 -23.28 8.35
CA ILE A 121 5.45 -23.08 7.01
C ILE A 121 6.29 -21.79 6.94
N LEU A 122 5.97 -20.78 7.76
CA LEU A 122 6.76 -19.57 7.94
C LEU A 122 8.11 -19.79 8.64
N CYS A 123 8.29 -20.87 9.42
CA CYS A 123 9.51 -21.14 10.20
C CYS A 123 10.47 -22.15 9.54
N LEU A 124 10.02 -22.95 8.58
CA LEU A 124 10.81 -24.02 7.93
C LEU A 124 11.25 -23.68 6.50
N GLN A 125 11.25 -22.41 6.12
CA GLN A 125 11.78 -21.99 4.82
C GLN A 125 13.31 -22.21 4.79
N PRO A 126 13.88 -22.75 3.69
CA PRO A 126 15.32 -22.88 3.54
C PRO A 126 15.97 -21.50 3.74
N MET A 127 17.17 -21.45 4.34
CA MET A 127 17.93 -20.21 4.58
C MET A 127 17.82 -19.30 3.35
N ARG A 128 16.94 -18.31 3.43
CA ARG A 128 16.82 -17.26 2.42
C ARG A 128 18.22 -16.67 2.28
N ALA A 129 18.65 -16.34 1.07
CA ALA A 129 19.83 -15.52 0.87
C ALA A 129 19.55 -14.14 1.50
N GLN A 130 19.68 -14.06 2.82
CA GLN A 130 19.36 -12.90 3.63
C GLN A 130 20.62 -12.07 3.68
N GLN A 131 20.64 -11.01 2.88
CA GLN A 131 21.67 -10.00 3.02
C GLN A 131 21.41 -9.27 4.33
N SER A 132 22.48 -8.94 5.06
CA SER A 132 22.35 -8.23 6.32
C SER A 132 23.33 -7.09 6.44
N VAL A 133 22.84 -5.95 6.91
CA VAL A 133 23.61 -4.74 7.12
C VAL A 133 23.55 -4.38 8.60
N SER A 134 24.72 -4.33 9.25
CA SER A 134 24.83 -3.85 10.62
C SER A 134 24.94 -2.33 10.65
N PHE A 135 24.31 -1.70 11.63
CA PHE A 135 24.38 -0.25 11.84
C PHE A 135 24.28 0.07 13.32
N ARG A 136 24.77 1.25 13.72
CA ARG A 136 24.79 1.68 15.12
C ARG A 136 23.95 2.94 15.29
N ILE A 137 23.24 2.99 16.42
CA ILE A 137 22.52 4.17 16.88
C ILE A 137 23.09 4.57 18.24
N ASP A 138 23.44 5.84 18.41
CA ASP A 138 24.05 6.32 19.66
C ASP A 138 23.02 6.76 20.71
N THR A 139 21.86 7.23 20.27
CA THR A 139 20.75 7.66 21.15
C THR A 139 19.42 7.14 20.63
N PRO A 140 18.47 6.76 21.51
CA PRO A 140 17.17 6.27 21.07
C PRO A 140 16.48 7.27 20.13
N SER A 141 16.20 6.82 18.91
CA SER A 141 15.74 7.66 17.80
C SER A 141 14.81 6.88 16.87
N GLU A 142 13.94 7.60 16.16
CA GLU A 142 13.37 7.07 14.92
C GLU A 142 14.50 6.90 13.89
N VAL A 143 14.41 5.88 13.03
CA VAL A 143 15.44 5.63 12.01
C VAL A 143 14.82 5.54 10.63
N VAL A 144 15.39 6.30 9.70
CA VAL A 144 15.15 6.14 8.26
C VAL A 144 16.28 5.29 7.67
N ALA A 145 15.92 4.31 6.85
CA ALA A 145 16.83 3.52 6.06
C ALA A 145 16.59 3.80 4.57
N ASP A 146 17.63 4.26 3.87
CA ASP A 146 17.65 4.37 2.42
C ASP A 146 18.28 3.09 1.86
N LEU A 147 17.47 2.24 1.25
CA LEU A 147 17.89 0.95 0.71
C LEU A 147 18.11 1.05 -0.80
N ASP A 148 19.33 0.87 -1.27
CA ASP A 148 19.63 0.84 -2.70
C ASP A 148 19.41 -0.59 -3.21
N LEU A 149 18.27 -0.84 -3.86
CA LEU A 149 17.84 -2.17 -4.29
C LEU A 149 17.57 -2.21 -5.80
N SER A 150 17.64 -3.39 -6.40
CA SER A 150 17.11 -3.68 -7.74
C SER A 150 16.45 -5.06 -7.78
N SER A 151 15.62 -5.26 -8.80
CA SER A 151 14.89 -6.50 -9.06
C SER A 151 15.24 -7.04 -10.46
N PRO A 152 16.43 -7.64 -10.67
CA PRO A 152 16.81 -8.19 -11.98
C PRO A 152 15.79 -9.23 -12.46
N GLY A 153 15.54 -9.29 -13.77
CA GLY A 153 14.52 -10.18 -14.35
C GLY A 153 13.07 -9.68 -14.20
N ALA A 154 12.84 -8.60 -13.45
CA ALA A 154 11.54 -7.94 -13.37
C ALA A 154 11.35 -6.86 -14.44
N ASP A 155 10.09 -6.70 -14.84
CA ASP A 155 9.57 -5.72 -15.77
C ASP A 155 8.14 -5.35 -15.34
N TRP A 156 7.98 -4.19 -14.70
CA TRP A 156 6.70 -3.69 -14.21
C TRP A 156 5.64 -3.55 -15.32
N SER A 157 6.06 -3.45 -16.59
CA SER A 157 5.14 -3.34 -17.71
C SER A 157 4.58 -4.67 -18.21
N ALA A 158 5.07 -5.80 -17.69
CA ALA A 158 4.73 -7.14 -18.16
C ALA A 158 4.07 -7.97 -17.06
N GLY A 159 2.86 -8.47 -17.35
CA GLY A 159 2.14 -9.38 -16.46
C GLY A 159 2.95 -10.64 -16.14
N GLY A 160 3.02 -11.01 -14.87
CA GLY A 160 3.79 -12.15 -14.36
C GLY A 160 5.30 -11.91 -14.18
N ARG A 161 5.81 -10.69 -14.46
CA ARG A 161 7.22 -10.30 -14.27
C ARG A 161 7.38 -9.03 -13.43
N GLU A 162 6.37 -8.62 -12.70
CA GLU A 162 6.21 -7.25 -12.20
C GLU A 162 7.36 -6.78 -11.30
N ALA A 163 7.53 -7.43 -10.14
CA ALA A 163 8.60 -7.09 -9.20
C ALA A 163 8.83 -8.21 -8.18
N ALA A 164 9.98 -8.12 -7.51
CA ALA A 164 10.22 -8.81 -6.25
C ALA A 164 9.68 -7.98 -5.07
N LEU A 165 9.18 -8.66 -4.05
CA LEU A 165 8.87 -8.09 -2.75
C LEU A 165 10.04 -8.38 -1.80
N ALA A 166 10.69 -7.32 -1.31
CA ALA A 166 11.73 -7.43 -0.31
C ALA A 166 11.11 -7.38 1.09
N GLU A 167 11.35 -8.41 1.89
CA GLU A 167 11.09 -8.44 3.33
C GLU A 167 12.27 -7.83 4.07
N ILE A 168 11.99 -6.85 4.94
CA ILE A 168 12.96 -6.14 5.75
C ILE A 168 12.70 -6.48 7.22
N THR A 169 13.74 -6.95 7.90
CA THR A 169 13.69 -7.32 9.32
C THR A 169 14.72 -6.53 10.11
N VAL A 170 14.41 -6.11 11.34
CA VAL A 170 15.39 -5.48 12.25
C VAL A 170 15.65 -6.37 13.46
N ASP A 171 16.92 -6.67 13.71
CA ASP A 171 17.45 -7.56 14.76
C ASP A 171 16.85 -8.98 14.74
N GLY A 172 16.62 -9.52 13.53
CA GLY A 172 16.06 -10.86 13.33
C GLY A 172 14.60 -11.02 13.76
N GLY A 173 13.86 -9.90 13.81
CA GLY A 173 12.71 -9.72 14.69
C GLY A 173 11.45 -10.58 14.46
N ALA A 174 10.69 -10.68 15.56
CA ALA A 174 9.29 -11.07 15.59
C ALA A 174 8.40 -10.21 14.67
N SER A 175 7.15 -10.65 14.43
CA SER A 175 6.20 -10.07 13.45
C SER A 175 6.07 -8.54 13.40
N ARG A 176 6.30 -7.82 14.51
CA ARG A 176 6.23 -6.34 14.55
C ARG A 176 7.41 -5.61 13.88
N ARG A 177 8.56 -6.26 13.71
CA ARG A 177 9.76 -5.67 13.07
C ARG A 177 9.96 -6.12 11.63
N ILE A 178 8.92 -6.66 11.03
CA ILE A 178 8.87 -7.08 9.63
C ILE A 178 8.11 -6.03 8.84
N GLN A 179 8.71 -5.58 7.74
CA GLN A 179 8.06 -4.72 6.75
C GLN A 179 8.50 -5.11 5.34
N HIS A 180 7.91 -4.50 4.34
CA HIS A 180 8.08 -4.88 2.96
C HIS A 180 8.36 -3.68 2.06
N VAL A 181 9.11 -3.93 0.99
CA VAL A 181 9.40 -2.96 -0.07
C VAL A 181 9.12 -3.62 -1.41
N MET A 182 8.14 -3.10 -2.15
CA MET A 182 7.84 -3.56 -3.51
C MET A 182 8.83 -2.93 -4.49
N LEU A 183 9.60 -3.75 -5.21
CA LEU A 183 10.67 -3.28 -6.09
C LEU A 183 10.16 -2.84 -7.48
N TYR A 184 9.24 -1.88 -7.50
CA TYR A 184 8.59 -1.37 -8.72
C TYR A 184 9.54 -0.73 -9.74
N ALA A 185 10.80 -0.47 -9.37
CA ALA A 185 11.79 0.08 -10.30
C ALA A 185 12.36 -0.97 -11.26
N GLY A 186 12.06 -2.27 -11.03
CA GLY A 186 12.53 -3.38 -11.85
C GLY A 186 14.03 -3.60 -11.73
N ALA A 187 14.69 -3.93 -12.84
CA ALA A 187 16.13 -4.18 -12.87
C ALA A 187 17.01 -2.95 -12.59
N ALA A 188 16.44 -1.73 -12.66
CA ALA A 188 17.18 -0.51 -12.37
C ALA A 188 17.47 -0.39 -10.86
N ARG A 189 18.69 0.03 -10.50
CA ARG A 189 19.02 0.40 -9.13
C ARG A 189 18.17 1.60 -8.71
N HIS A 190 17.49 1.47 -7.57
CA HIS A 190 16.64 2.51 -7.02
C HIS A 190 16.78 2.57 -5.49
N THR A 191 16.68 3.77 -4.93
CA THR A 191 16.73 3.98 -3.49
C THR A 191 15.31 4.00 -2.93
N TYR A 192 15.01 3.03 -2.07
CA TYR A 192 13.75 2.93 -1.35
C TYR A 192 13.95 3.43 0.08
N SER A 193 13.36 4.57 0.40
CA SER A 193 13.44 5.17 1.74
C SER A 193 12.30 4.67 2.62
N ILE A 194 12.63 3.99 3.71
CA ILE A 194 11.68 3.43 4.68
C ILE A 194 12.03 3.90 6.08
N PHE A 195 11.05 3.89 6.99
CA PHE A 195 11.32 4.05 8.42
C PHE A 195 11.33 2.69 9.12
N LEU A 196 12.20 2.55 10.12
CA LEU A 196 12.37 1.34 10.92
C LEU A 196 11.63 1.42 12.28
N GLY A 197 11.06 2.58 12.59
CA GLY A 197 10.50 2.90 13.90
C GLY A 197 11.56 3.35 14.90
N MET A 198 11.12 3.61 16.13
CA MET A 198 11.98 3.91 17.27
C MET A 198 12.91 2.72 17.61
N LEU A 199 14.21 2.96 17.57
CA LEU A 199 15.24 2.00 17.96
C LEU A 199 16.03 2.50 19.17
N THR A 200 16.52 1.56 19.99
CA THR A 200 17.34 1.86 21.17
C THR A 200 18.75 2.25 20.78
N ALA A 201 19.52 2.83 21.69
CA ALA A 201 20.96 2.97 21.47
C ALA A 201 21.63 1.59 21.45
N GLY A 202 22.53 1.35 20.49
CA GLY A 202 23.21 0.08 20.35
C GLY A 202 23.56 -0.30 18.92
N GLN A 203 24.04 -1.54 18.78
CA GLN A 203 24.24 -2.18 17.48
C GLN A 203 22.94 -2.85 17.05
N HIS A 204 22.57 -2.63 15.80
CA HIS A 204 21.40 -3.20 15.17
C HIS A 204 21.79 -3.91 13.87
N LYS A 205 20.94 -4.84 13.45
CA LYS A 205 21.12 -5.60 12.21
C LYS A 205 19.86 -5.53 11.37
N LEU A 206 19.95 -4.92 10.20
CA LEU A 206 18.89 -4.94 9.20
C LEU A 206 19.09 -6.15 8.27
N GLY A 207 18.09 -7.02 8.18
CA GLY A 207 18.04 -8.14 7.23
C GLY A 207 17.16 -7.78 6.04
N ILE A 208 17.60 -8.16 4.84
CA ILE A 208 16.89 -7.98 3.57
C ILE A 208 16.78 -9.36 2.93
N ALA A 209 15.56 -9.81 2.67
CA ALA A 209 15.30 -11.09 2.04
C ALA A 209 14.21 -10.97 0.99
N ARG A 210 14.27 -11.80 -0.05
CA ARG A 210 13.18 -11.88 -1.03
C ARG A 210 12.05 -12.72 -0.46
N GLN A 211 10.83 -12.21 -0.53
CA GLN A 211 9.64 -12.96 -0.13
C GLN A 211 9.03 -13.64 -1.36
N ALA A 212 9.30 -14.94 -1.50
CA ALA A 212 8.98 -15.68 -2.72
C ALA A 212 7.48 -15.72 -3.03
N ASP A 213 6.64 -15.91 -2.00
CA ASP A 213 5.18 -16.08 -2.15
C ASP A 213 4.47 -14.87 -2.76
N TYR A 214 5.10 -13.69 -2.69
CA TYR A 214 4.53 -12.42 -3.13
C TYR A 214 5.38 -11.72 -4.20
N SER A 215 6.38 -12.42 -4.73
CA SER A 215 7.25 -11.92 -5.80
C SER A 215 6.87 -12.58 -7.12
N ALA A 216 7.00 -11.84 -8.22
CA ALA A 216 6.94 -12.45 -9.55
C ALA A 216 8.04 -13.53 -9.69
N ALA A 217 7.72 -14.66 -10.33
CA ALA A 217 8.55 -15.87 -10.29
C ALA A 217 9.99 -15.66 -10.79
N GLY A 218 10.18 -14.81 -11.81
CA GLY A 218 11.49 -14.47 -12.38
C GLY A 218 12.14 -13.20 -11.81
N ALA A 219 11.47 -12.50 -10.90
CA ALA A 219 11.99 -11.27 -10.31
C ALA A 219 12.98 -11.59 -9.18
N GLY A 220 14.25 -11.25 -9.37
CA GLY A 220 15.30 -11.36 -8.37
C GLY A 220 15.31 -10.20 -7.37
N LEU A 221 16.21 -10.27 -6.40
CA LEU A 221 16.46 -9.21 -5.42
C LEU A 221 17.97 -9.01 -5.29
N GLU A 222 18.44 -7.80 -5.50
CA GLU A 222 19.82 -7.40 -5.25
C GLU A 222 19.86 -6.17 -4.34
N SER A 223 20.64 -6.23 -3.25
CA SER A 223 21.01 -5.05 -2.47
C SER A 223 22.37 -4.53 -2.88
N HIS A 224 22.44 -3.23 -3.13
CA HIS A 224 23.66 -2.49 -3.49
C HIS A 224 24.21 -1.64 -2.34
N GLY A 225 23.47 -1.58 -1.23
CA GLY A 225 23.85 -0.82 -0.04
C GLY A 225 22.63 -0.32 0.74
N ALA A 226 22.89 0.12 1.97
CA ALA A 226 21.91 0.78 2.82
C ALA A 226 22.58 1.95 3.56
N ARG A 227 21.86 3.07 3.67
CA ARG A 227 22.25 4.22 4.51
C ARG A 227 21.20 4.41 5.59
N PHE A 228 21.64 4.85 6.78
CA PHE A 228 20.77 5.02 7.93
C PHE A 228 20.87 6.44 8.44
N ARG A 229 19.73 7.02 8.81
CA ARG A 229 19.63 8.37 9.36
C ARG A 229 18.80 8.34 10.64
N ASN A 230 19.39 8.83 11.72
CA ASN A 230 18.72 8.96 13.00
C ASN A 230 17.91 10.25 13.04
N VAL A 231 16.64 10.14 13.44
CA VAL A 231 15.74 11.27 13.65
C VAL A 231 15.43 11.35 15.13
N ALA A 232 16.24 12.13 15.84
CA ALA A 232 16.10 12.33 17.28
C ALA A 232 14.84 13.13 17.61
N ARG A 233 14.26 12.92 18.80
CA ARG A 233 13.05 13.64 19.29
C ARG A 233 13.15 15.17 19.22
N ALA A 234 14.35 15.72 19.39
CA ALA A 234 14.60 17.15 19.32
C ALA A 234 14.61 17.71 17.89
N SER A 235 14.62 16.86 16.86
CA SER A 235 14.61 17.29 15.45
C SER A 235 13.23 17.82 15.04
N GLY A 236 13.21 18.87 14.22
CA GLY A 236 11.97 19.39 13.61
C GLY A 236 11.26 18.38 12.68
N GLU A 237 12.00 17.37 12.21
CA GLU A 237 11.49 16.28 11.38
C GLU A 237 10.85 15.15 12.20
N TYR A 238 11.12 15.08 13.51
CA TYR A 238 10.66 13.97 14.34
C TYR A 238 9.15 13.80 14.32
N ALA A 239 8.40 14.88 14.47
CA ALA A 239 6.94 14.81 14.47
C ALA A 239 6.39 14.27 13.14
N VAL A 240 7.05 14.57 12.03
CA VAL A 240 6.65 14.07 10.70
C VAL A 240 6.92 12.59 10.57
N LEU A 241 8.07 12.12 11.06
CA LEU A 241 8.39 10.71 10.98
C LEU A 241 7.56 9.88 11.97
N ALA A 242 7.51 10.29 13.23
CA ALA A 242 6.85 9.57 14.31
C ALA A 242 5.34 9.35 14.08
N HIS A 243 4.68 10.24 13.35
CA HIS A 243 3.25 10.13 13.03
C HIS A 243 3.00 9.58 11.62
N ALA A 244 4.03 9.19 10.88
CA ALA A 244 3.90 8.61 9.55
C ALA A 244 3.08 7.31 9.58
N PRO A 245 2.16 7.10 8.63
CA PRO A 245 1.34 5.90 8.61
C PRO A 245 2.13 4.66 8.23
N VAL A 246 1.81 3.57 8.91
CA VAL A 246 2.13 2.22 8.46
C VAL A 246 0.96 1.73 7.62
N LEU A 247 1.25 1.32 6.38
CA LEU A 247 0.23 0.91 5.41
C LEU A 247 0.30 -0.59 5.18
N TYR A 248 -0.77 -1.31 5.50
CA TYR A 248 -0.94 -2.68 5.03
C TYR A 248 -1.38 -2.69 3.57
N ALA A 249 -0.92 -3.66 2.80
CA ALA A 249 -1.40 -3.85 1.43
C ALA A 249 -2.89 -4.23 1.45
N ARG A 250 -3.66 -3.71 0.49
CA ARG A 250 -5.03 -4.18 0.21
C ARG A 250 -4.94 -5.66 -0.21
N GLU A 251 -5.97 -6.43 0.12
CA GLU A 251 -6.01 -7.88 -0.14
C GLU A 251 -5.65 -8.24 -1.60
N ASN A 252 -6.09 -7.42 -2.56
CA ASN A 252 -5.89 -7.65 -3.98
C ASN A 252 -4.67 -6.92 -4.59
N THR A 253 -3.89 -6.16 -3.79
CA THR A 253 -2.69 -5.46 -4.29
C THR A 253 -1.67 -6.45 -4.82
N VAL A 254 -1.44 -7.54 -4.08
CA VAL A 254 -0.43 -8.54 -4.46
C VAL A 254 -1.07 -9.68 -5.24
N GLY A 255 -0.44 -10.04 -6.36
CA GLY A 255 -1.02 -10.90 -7.40
C GLY A 255 -1.62 -10.12 -8.56
N LYS A 256 -2.17 -8.92 -8.31
CA LYS A 256 -2.53 -7.97 -9.37
C LYS A 256 -1.48 -6.88 -9.60
N PHE A 257 -0.60 -6.64 -8.63
CA PHE A 257 0.49 -5.66 -8.69
C PHE A 257 0.01 -4.23 -9.00
N THR A 258 -1.12 -3.85 -8.41
CA THR A 258 -1.77 -2.54 -8.52
C THR A 258 -1.99 -1.91 -7.14
N ASP A 259 -2.22 -0.60 -7.08
CA ASP A 259 -2.34 0.18 -5.85
C ASP A 259 -1.16 -0.02 -4.88
N VAL A 260 0.06 -0.08 -5.43
CA VAL A 260 1.25 -0.14 -4.59
C VAL A 260 1.57 1.27 -4.10
N PRO A 261 1.66 1.50 -2.78
CA PRO A 261 2.04 2.82 -2.26
C PRO A 261 3.49 3.10 -2.66
N MET A 262 3.71 4.22 -3.35
CA MET A 262 5.02 4.59 -3.88
C MET A 262 5.66 5.73 -3.09
N ILE A 263 4.85 6.74 -2.76
CA ILE A 263 5.30 7.97 -2.10
C ILE A 263 4.31 8.25 -0.97
N VAL A 264 4.84 8.51 0.22
CA VAL A 264 4.09 9.10 1.32
C VAL A 264 4.62 10.51 1.50
N TYR A 265 3.75 11.52 1.48
CA TYR A 265 4.16 12.89 1.74
C TYR A 265 3.29 13.50 2.84
N ALA A 266 3.85 14.49 3.52
CA ALA A 266 3.20 15.20 4.60
C ALA A 266 3.16 16.71 4.34
N GLU A 267 2.01 17.31 4.60
CA GLU A 267 1.80 18.75 4.64
C GLU A 267 1.62 19.20 6.09
N ARG A 268 2.14 20.38 6.42
CA ARG A 268 1.93 21.00 7.73
C ARG A 268 0.97 22.17 7.60
N SER A 269 -0.07 22.17 8.42
CA SER A 269 -1.03 23.27 8.50
C SER A 269 -1.35 23.63 9.96
N ASN A 270 -2.13 24.68 10.14
CA ASN A 270 -2.71 25.04 11.43
C ASN A 270 -4.23 25.09 11.30
N GLU A 271 -4.93 24.29 12.09
CA GLU A 271 -6.38 24.24 12.12
C GLU A 271 -6.86 24.55 13.54
N ASN A 272 -7.60 25.64 13.70
CA ASN A 272 -8.16 26.08 14.99
C ASN A 272 -7.11 26.15 16.11
N GLY A 273 -5.89 26.61 15.80
CA GLY A 273 -4.79 26.75 16.75
C GLY A 273 -4.00 25.47 17.03
N ALA A 274 -4.36 24.34 16.43
CA ALA A 274 -3.60 23.09 16.52
C ALA A 274 -2.68 22.92 15.31
N ALA A 275 -1.45 22.48 15.55
CA ALA A 275 -0.57 22.04 14.47
C ALA A 275 -1.09 20.73 13.89
N VAL A 276 -1.23 20.65 12.56
CA VAL A 276 -1.74 19.47 11.86
C VAL A 276 -0.69 18.95 10.90
N LEU A 277 -0.52 17.64 10.88
CA LEU A 277 0.22 16.92 9.85
C LEU A 277 -0.76 16.08 9.04
N MET A 278 -0.91 16.38 7.76
CA MET A 278 -1.75 15.62 6.84
C MET A 278 -0.86 14.74 5.97
N TYR A 279 -1.08 13.43 6.01
CA TYR A 279 -0.34 12.44 5.23
C TYR A 279 -1.16 11.98 4.04
N THR A 280 -0.55 12.06 2.86
CA THR A 280 -1.14 11.65 1.59
C THR A 280 -0.23 10.62 0.93
N VAL A 281 -0.84 9.67 0.23
CA VAL A 281 -0.15 8.56 -0.41
C VAL A 281 -0.40 8.63 -1.92
N ILE A 282 0.66 8.48 -2.71
CA ILE A 282 0.57 8.25 -4.14
C ILE A 282 0.70 6.75 -4.40
N PHE A 283 -0.37 6.15 -4.89
CA PHE A 283 -0.44 4.73 -5.29
C PHE A 283 -0.17 4.59 -6.79
N SER A 284 0.30 3.41 -7.21
CA SER A 284 0.75 3.15 -8.59
C SER A 284 -0.33 3.31 -9.67
N ASN A 285 -1.61 3.11 -9.33
CA ASN A 285 -2.75 3.21 -10.24
C ASN A 285 -4.02 3.60 -9.48
N GLU A 286 -5.09 3.95 -10.19
CA GLU A 286 -6.46 4.01 -9.67
C GLU A 286 -7.25 2.78 -10.15
N ASP A 287 -7.83 2.06 -9.19
CA ASP A 287 -8.63 0.86 -9.42
C ASP A 287 -10.14 1.09 -9.22
N GLY A 288 -10.55 2.27 -8.75
CA GLY A 288 -11.94 2.64 -8.44
C GLY A 288 -12.90 2.68 -9.63
N GLY A 289 -12.40 2.41 -10.85
CA GLY A 289 -13.20 2.32 -12.07
C GLY A 289 -13.36 3.65 -12.78
N THR A 290 -12.61 4.68 -12.36
CA THR A 290 -12.59 5.97 -13.04
C THR A 290 -11.99 5.79 -14.44
N SER A 291 -12.61 6.42 -15.45
CA SER A 291 -12.09 6.35 -16.82
C SER A 291 -10.64 6.86 -16.87
N THR A 292 -9.72 6.08 -17.44
CA THR A 292 -8.31 6.48 -17.62
C THR A 292 -8.17 7.78 -18.42
N ARG A 293 -9.08 8.03 -19.37
CA ARG A 293 -9.13 9.33 -20.08
C ARG A 293 -9.58 10.46 -19.18
N ALA A 294 -10.60 10.25 -18.36
CA ALA A 294 -11.04 11.23 -17.36
C ALA A 294 -9.92 11.53 -16.36
N LEU A 295 -9.16 10.50 -15.95
CA LEU A 295 -8.01 10.62 -15.06
C LEU A 295 -6.96 11.59 -15.64
N MET A 296 -6.57 11.37 -16.90
CA MET A 296 -5.66 12.28 -17.61
C MET A 296 -6.26 13.68 -17.82
N ALA A 297 -7.53 13.78 -18.18
CA ALA A 297 -8.19 15.05 -18.44
C ALA A 297 -8.29 15.94 -17.18
N ARG A 298 -8.59 15.37 -16.01
CA ARG A 298 -8.92 16.13 -14.79
C ARG A 298 -7.77 16.25 -13.78
N TRP A 299 -6.78 15.35 -13.88
CA TRP A 299 -5.65 15.31 -12.96
C TRP A 299 -4.30 15.15 -13.67
N GLY A 300 -4.26 14.88 -14.98
CA GLY A 300 -2.99 14.70 -15.71
C GLY A 300 -2.16 13.52 -15.18
N ARG A 301 -2.81 12.48 -14.67
CA ARG A 301 -2.19 11.25 -14.15
C ARG A 301 -3.23 10.13 -14.10
N THR A 302 -2.77 8.89 -13.91
CA THR A 302 -3.61 7.72 -13.66
C THR A 302 -3.22 6.97 -12.37
N THR A 303 -2.21 7.46 -11.65
CA THR A 303 -1.96 7.08 -10.25
C THR A 303 -3.14 7.50 -9.38
N ASP A 304 -3.30 6.88 -8.22
CA ASP A 304 -4.22 7.37 -7.20
C ASP A 304 -3.46 8.23 -6.18
N VAL A 305 -4.09 9.30 -5.68
CA VAL A 305 -3.44 10.24 -4.73
C VAL A 305 -4.44 10.56 -3.64
N GLU A 306 -4.29 9.89 -2.50
CA GLU A 306 -5.30 9.89 -1.46
C GLU A 306 -4.74 10.30 -0.10
N TYR A 307 -5.47 11.20 0.52
CA TYR A 307 -5.24 11.58 1.90
C TYR A 307 -5.62 10.39 2.79
N VAL A 308 -4.72 9.94 3.67
CA VAL A 308 -4.97 8.74 4.49
C VAL A 308 -5.03 9.00 5.99
N TYR A 309 -4.33 10.03 6.49
CA TYR A 309 -4.20 10.25 7.94
C TYR A 309 -3.85 11.69 8.31
N LYS A 310 -4.61 12.31 9.22
CA LYS A 310 -4.31 13.61 9.83
C LYS A 310 -3.98 13.41 11.30
N ALA A 311 -2.84 13.97 11.72
CA ALA A 311 -2.42 14.03 13.10
C ALA A 311 -2.59 15.46 13.62
N TYR A 312 -3.47 15.66 14.59
CA TYR A 312 -3.60 16.93 15.31
C TYR A 312 -2.68 16.87 16.52
N LEU A 313 -1.73 17.79 16.62
CA LEU A 313 -0.67 17.75 17.60
C LEU A 313 -0.86 18.79 18.72
N ASN A 314 -0.43 18.42 19.92
CA ASN A 314 -0.22 19.35 21.02
C ASN A 314 1.06 20.18 20.78
N GLN A 315 1.28 21.22 21.59
CA GLN A 315 2.46 22.08 21.48
C GLN A 315 3.79 21.32 21.69
N ASP A 316 3.77 20.22 22.44
CA ASP A 316 4.92 19.35 22.67
C ASP A 316 5.14 18.31 21.55
N GLY A 317 4.32 18.35 20.48
CA GLY A 317 4.37 17.41 19.35
C GLY A 317 3.70 16.06 19.60
N SER A 318 3.16 15.83 20.81
CA SER A 318 2.37 14.63 21.10
C SER A 318 1.03 14.65 20.35
N LEU A 319 0.49 13.47 20.06
CA LEU A 319 -0.79 13.34 19.38
C LEU A 319 -1.93 13.80 20.30
N ARG A 320 -2.74 14.74 19.83
CA ARG A 320 -3.98 15.18 20.50
C ARG A 320 -5.19 14.36 20.05
N ARG A 321 -5.39 14.27 18.73
CA ARG A 321 -6.41 13.45 18.07
C ARG A 321 -5.95 13.14 16.65
N ALA A 322 -6.65 12.24 15.96
CA ALA A 322 -6.35 11.93 14.58
C ALA A 322 -7.62 11.66 13.79
N THR A 323 -7.57 11.92 12.49
CA THR A 323 -8.62 11.49 11.56
C THR A 323 -8.02 10.67 10.42
N ILE A 324 -8.85 9.88 9.77
CA ILE A 324 -8.53 9.15 8.54
C ILE A 324 -9.59 9.42 7.49
N GLN A 325 -9.26 9.18 6.22
CA GLN A 325 -10.25 9.19 5.14
C GLN A 325 -10.85 7.80 4.98
N GLY A 326 -12.04 7.61 5.54
CA GLY A 326 -12.81 6.37 5.46
C GLY A 326 -13.64 6.26 4.18
N ARG A 327 -14.47 5.21 4.12
CA ARG A 327 -15.32 4.90 2.95
C ARG A 327 -16.15 6.11 2.52
N GLY A 328 -16.25 6.32 1.20
CA GLY A 328 -17.00 7.45 0.63
C GLY A 328 -16.31 8.81 0.80
N HIS A 329 -14.99 8.83 1.00
CA HIS A 329 -14.19 10.04 1.27
C HIS A 329 -14.60 10.78 2.55
N GLN A 330 -15.17 10.06 3.52
CA GLN A 330 -15.59 10.64 4.79
C GLN A 330 -14.39 10.77 5.72
N GLU A 331 -14.17 11.98 6.25
CA GLU A 331 -13.20 12.16 7.32
C GLU A 331 -13.82 11.71 8.64
N ILE A 332 -13.19 10.72 9.29
CA ILE A 332 -13.66 10.13 10.55
C ILE A 332 -12.54 10.15 11.59
N GLU A 333 -12.90 10.26 12.87
CA GLU A 333 -11.94 10.16 13.97
C GLU A 333 -11.26 8.78 13.98
N PHE A 334 -9.99 8.76 14.37
CA PHE A 334 -9.15 7.56 14.41
C PHE A 334 -8.57 7.34 15.80
N ASP A 335 -9.03 6.29 16.44
CA ASP A 335 -8.55 5.74 17.72
C ASP A 335 -7.96 4.32 17.57
N GLY A 336 -7.69 3.91 16.32
CA GLY A 336 -7.23 2.58 15.96
C GLY A 336 -5.81 2.22 16.42
N ARG A 337 -5.38 1.01 16.07
CA ARG A 337 -4.10 0.44 16.50
C ARG A 337 -2.90 1.23 15.97
N ARG A 338 -1.82 1.21 16.76
CA ARG A 338 -0.55 1.87 16.44
C ARG A 338 0.64 0.94 16.69
N ASP A 339 1.72 1.15 15.95
CA ASP A 339 3.05 0.63 16.27
C ASP A 339 3.93 1.80 16.71
N GLY A 340 4.23 1.87 18.01
CA GLY A 340 4.70 3.11 18.62
C GLY A 340 3.66 4.22 18.44
N THR A 341 4.05 5.31 17.77
CA THR A 341 3.16 6.43 17.44
C THR A 341 2.52 6.31 16.05
N HIS A 342 3.01 5.39 15.20
CA HIS A 342 2.58 5.24 13.82
C HIS A 342 1.20 4.58 13.73
N PRO A 343 0.20 5.19 13.08
CA PRO A 343 -1.09 4.55 12.86
C PRO A 343 -0.96 3.35 11.93
N LEU A 344 -1.66 2.26 12.26
CA LEU A 344 -1.78 1.08 11.41
C LEU A 344 -3.03 1.23 10.53
N LEU A 345 -2.83 1.37 9.23
CA LEU A 345 -3.91 1.61 8.27
C LEU A 345 -3.87 0.60 7.14
N ILE A 346 -5.03 0.28 6.59
CA ILE A 346 -5.18 -0.57 5.41
C ILE A 346 -6.18 0.07 4.44
N PRO A 347 -5.89 0.14 3.12
CA PRO A 347 -6.89 0.50 2.13
C PRO A 347 -8.02 -0.54 2.09
N VAL A 348 -9.26 -0.08 2.19
CA VAL A 348 -10.49 -0.91 2.26
C VAL A 348 -11.46 -0.67 1.11
N THR A 349 -11.14 0.22 0.18
CA THR A 349 -11.87 0.48 -1.07
C THR A 349 -10.92 0.44 -2.26
N ASP A 350 -11.48 0.37 -3.47
CA ASP A 350 -10.71 0.36 -4.72
C ASP A 350 -10.14 1.74 -5.09
N ASN A 351 -10.60 2.80 -4.44
CA ASN A 351 -10.04 4.16 -4.49
C ASN A 351 -9.27 4.50 -3.21
N ASN A 352 -8.63 3.49 -2.60
CA ASN A 352 -7.66 3.62 -1.52
C ASN A 352 -8.08 4.39 -0.24
N MET A 353 -9.38 4.45 0.07
CA MET A 353 -9.84 4.90 1.39
C MET A 353 -9.43 3.88 2.45
N VAL A 354 -9.12 4.33 3.67
CA VAL A 354 -8.46 3.50 4.69
C VAL A 354 -9.32 3.17 5.91
N SER A 355 -8.92 2.14 6.65
CA SER A 355 -9.44 1.77 7.97
C SER A 355 -8.30 1.33 8.91
N GLY A 356 -8.54 1.37 10.23
CA GLY A 356 -7.64 0.85 11.26
C GLY A 356 -7.97 -0.56 11.79
N GLU A 357 -9.02 -1.19 11.28
CA GLU A 357 -9.61 -2.41 11.87
C GLU A 357 -8.97 -3.71 11.38
N ALA A 358 -8.24 -3.68 10.26
CA ALA A 358 -7.69 -4.87 9.61
C ALA A 358 -6.20 -4.73 9.31
N THR A 359 -5.55 -5.87 9.10
CA THR A 359 -4.14 -5.99 8.71
C THR A 359 -4.01 -7.07 7.65
N SER A 360 -3.00 -6.99 6.80
CA SER A 360 -2.65 -8.03 5.82
C SER A 360 -1.23 -8.54 6.05
N ALA A 361 -0.80 -9.53 5.25
CA ALA A 361 0.54 -10.09 5.35
C ALA A 361 1.64 -9.09 4.97
N ILE A 362 1.30 -8.08 4.16
CA ILE A 362 2.25 -7.14 3.60
C ILE A 362 2.02 -5.77 4.22
N ARG A 363 3.12 -5.18 4.69
CA ARG A 363 3.16 -3.96 5.49
C ARG A 363 4.27 -3.06 4.96
N TYR A 364 3.95 -1.82 4.61
CA TYR A 364 4.84 -0.80 4.11
C TYR A 364 5.05 0.30 5.18
N GLN A 365 6.29 0.76 5.34
CA GLN A 365 6.63 1.90 6.19
C GLN A 365 7.50 2.88 5.39
N ILE A 366 6.90 3.49 4.38
CA ILE A 366 7.58 4.43 3.50
C ILE A 366 7.92 5.68 4.29
N ALA A 367 9.18 6.13 4.23
CA ALA A 367 9.60 7.36 4.90
C ALA A 367 8.86 8.55 4.26
N PRO A 368 8.13 9.37 5.04
CA PRO A 368 7.39 10.48 4.49
C PRO A 368 8.34 11.60 4.05
N VAL A 369 7.94 12.32 3.00
CA VAL A 369 8.61 13.54 2.56
C VAL A 369 7.77 14.75 2.90
N MET A 370 8.36 15.78 3.50
CA MET A 370 7.67 17.05 3.74
C MET A 370 7.55 17.84 2.46
N VAL A 371 6.35 18.36 2.19
CA VAL A 371 6.08 19.19 1.00
C VAL A 371 5.34 20.46 1.40
N ASP A 372 5.53 21.51 0.60
CA ASP A 372 4.73 22.73 0.62
C ASP A 372 4.01 22.87 -0.72
N LEU A 373 2.69 22.73 -0.68
CA LEU A 373 1.81 22.76 -1.85
C LEU A 373 0.90 23.98 -1.87
N ALA A 374 1.15 25.01 -1.05
CA ALA A 374 0.33 26.22 -1.02
C ALA A 374 0.23 26.92 -2.40
N GLY A 375 1.31 26.81 -3.19
CA GLY A 375 1.41 27.35 -4.55
C GLY A 375 1.32 26.31 -5.67
N HIS A 376 0.91 25.06 -5.40
CA HIS A 376 1.01 23.97 -6.38
C HIS A 376 -0.14 22.97 -6.30
N SER A 377 -0.35 22.23 -7.39
CA SER A 377 -1.24 21.07 -7.36
C SER A 377 -0.59 19.93 -6.58
N ARG A 378 -1.38 19.02 -6.00
CA ARG A 378 -0.84 17.82 -5.34
C ARG A 378 0.00 16.94 -6.28
N GLU A 379 -0.31 17.00 -7.58
CA GLU A 379 0.45 16.31 -8.62
C GLU A 379 1.89 16.83 -8.76
N ARG A 380 2.23 18.01 -8.22
CA ARG A 380 3.61 18.51 -8.17
C ARG A 380 4.58 17.52 -7.54
N VAL A 381 4.12 16.73 -6.57
CA VAL A 381 4.95 15.70 -5.93
C VAL A 381 5.47 14.68 -6.95
N MET A 382 4.68 14.36 -7.99
CA MET A 382 5.14 13.45 -9.05
C MET A 382 6.27 14.05 -9.90
N ASP A 383 6.32 15.37 -10.04
CA ASP A 383 7.39 16.07 -10.74
C ASP A 383 8.73 15.95 -10.00
N ASP A 384 8.67 16.04 -8.66
CA ASP A 384 9.85 15.92 -7.80
C ASP A 384 10.30 14.45 -7.66
N TYR A 385 9.39 13.50 -7.89
CA TYR A 385 9.62 12.05 -7.87
C TYR A 385 9.22 11.39 -9.20
N PRO A 386 9.96 11.65 -10.30
CA PRO A 386 9.55 11.30 -11.67
C PRO A 386 9.46 9.80 -11.95
N PHE A 387 10.01 8.96 -11.07
CA PHE A 387 9.80 7.51 -11.18
C PHE A 387 8.30 7.16 -11.10
N SER A 388 7.47 7.98 -10.45
CA SER A 388 6.02 7.80 -10.37
C SER A 388 5.35 7.83 -11.75
N TYR A 389 5.76 8.72 -12.66
CA TYR A 389 5.28 8.73 -14.04
C TYR A 389 5.69 7.48 -14.82
N ARG A 390 6.91 6.98 -14.58
CA ARG A 390 7.40 5.75 -15.21
C ARG A 390 6.58 4.54 -14.74
N VAL A 391 6.40 4.38 -13.43
CA VAL A 391 5.60 3.28 -12.87
C VAL A 391 4.16 3.35 -13.36
N MET A 392 3.55 4.54 -13.34
CA MET A 392 2.21 4.79 -13.91
C MET A 392 2.11 4.33 -15.38
N ALA A 393 3.07 4.70 -16.22
CA ALA A 393 3.07 4.30 -17.63
C ALA A 393 3.26 2.79 -17.82
N GLN A 394 4.12 2.18 -17.02
CA GLN A 394 4.34 0.74 -17.03
C GLN A 394 3.08 -0.02 -16.57
N GLU A 395 2.38 0.48 -15.56
CA GLU A 395 1.11 -0.09 -15.09
C GLU A 395 0.04 -0.06 -16.19
N LEU A 396 -0.10 1.08 -16.87
CA LEU A 396 -1.01 1.22 -18.00
C LEU A 396 -0.71 0.22 -19.11
N ALA A 397 0.58 -0.05 -19.38
CA ALA A 397 0.98 -1.06 -20.35
C ALA A 397 0.61 -2.47 -19.86
N ARG A 398 0.95 -2.81 -18.61
CA ARG A 398 0.70 -4.11 -17.99
C ARG A 398 -0.79 -4.47 -17.98
N GLU A 399 -1.65 -3.49 -17.73
CA GLU A 399 -3.10 -3.66 -17.67
C GLU A 399 -3.80 -3.44 -19.02
N ALA A 400 -3.03 -3.35 -20.11
CA ALA A 400 -3.52 -3.12 -21.47
C ALA A 400 -4.44 -1.89 -21.60
N LYS A 401 -4.17 -0.83 -20.81
CA LYS A 401 -4.86 0.47 -20.81
C LYS A 401 -4.29 1.47 -21.82
N LEU A 402 -3.23 1.09 -22.56
CA LEU A 402 -2.65 1.90 -23.64
C LEU A 402 -3.25 1.58 -25.01
N ARG A 403 -3.30 2.59 -25.88
CA ARG A 403 -3.69 2.50 -27.29
C ARG A 403 -2.75 3.32 -28.19
N PRO A 404 -2.72 3.07 -29.52
CA PRO A 404 -2.05 3.96 -30.45
C PRO A 404 -2.60 5.39 -30.37
N PHE A 405 -1.73 6.39 -30.58
CA PHE A 405 -2.14 7.79 -30.71
C PHE A 405 -3.18 7.95 -31.84
N GLY A 406 -4.14 8.86 -31.64
CA GLY A 406 -5.14 9.21 -32.65
C GLY A 406 -6.24 8.16 -32.85
N THR A 407 -6.21 7.04 -32.13
CA THR A 407 -7.26 6.02 -32.16
C THR A 407 -8.19 6.15 -30.96
N VAL A 408 -9.41 5.59 -31.06
CA VAL A 408 -10.37 5.53 -29.95
C VAL A 408 -10.61 4.05 -29.62
N ASP A 409 -10.17 3.64 -28.43
CA ASP A 409 -10.44 2.32 -27.85
C ASP A 409 -10.88 2.51 -26.39
N GLY A 410 -12.17 2.30 -26.12
CA GLY A 410 -12.78 2.41 -24.78
C GLY A 410 -12.29 3.60 -23.96
N ASN A 411 -11.83 3.34 -22.74
CA ASN A 411 -11.21 4.32 -21.86
C ASN A 411 -9.68 4.40 -22.01
N LYS A 412 -9.07 3.69 -22.96
CA LYS A 412 -7.62 3.66 -23.13
C LYS A 412 -7.07 5.01 -23.58
N ILE A 413 -5.86 5.31 -23.15
CA ILE A 413 -5.10 6.52 -23.49
C ILE A 413 -3.88 6.15 -24.35
N SER A 414 -3.25 7.12 -25.02
CA SER A 414 -1.94 6.85 -25.62
C SER A 414 -0.83 6.92 -24.58
N ASP A 415 0.41 6.66 -25.01
CA ASP A 415 1.59 6.76 -24.14
C ASP A 415 1.61 8.12 -23.41
N PRO A 416 1.79 8.15 -22.07
CA PRO A 416 1.84 9.38 -21.29
C PRO A 416 2.86 10.42 -21.81
N ARG A 417 3.91 10.01 -22.52
CA ARG A 417 4.88 10.92 -23.16
C ARG A 417 4.29 11.74 -24.31
N ASN A 418 3.12 11.35 -24.83
CA ASN A 418 2.40 12.10 -25.86
C ASN A 418 1.54 13.23 -25.28
N TYR A 419 1.60 13.52 -23.98
CA TYR A 419 0.74 14.51 -23.35
C TYR A 419 1.52 15.76 -22.95
N LEU A 420 0.91 16.93 -23.19
CA LEU A 420 1.30 18.18 -22.56
C LEU A 420 0.58 18.30 -21.22
N TYR A 421 1.36 18.34 -20.14
CA TYR A 421 0.88 18.48 -18.77
C TYR A 421 0.83 19.96 -18.42
N ILE A 422 -0.27 20.42 -17.83
CA ILE A 422 -0.51 21.83 -17.52
C ILE A 422 -0.94 21.94 -16.05
N GLU A 423 -0.22 22.74 -15.27
CA GLU A 423 -0.57 23.11 -13.90
C GLU A 423 -1.11 24.54 -13.87
N ALA A 424 -2.31 24.71 -13.34
CA ALA A 424 -2.99 26.00 -13.28
C ALA A 424 -3.69 26.18 -11.94
N ARG A 425 -3.90 27.44 -11.56
CA ARG A 425 -4.79 27.84 -10.48
C ARG A 425 -6.07 28.36 -11.10
N VAL A 426 -7.19 27.77 -10.72
CA VAL A 426 -8.49 28.04 -11.35
C VAL A 426 -9.55 28.35 -10.30
N LYS A 427 -10.52 29.18 -10.67
CA LYS A 427 -11.72 29.44 -9.90
C LYS A 427 -12.93 29.21 -10.81
N ASN A 428 -13.80 28.31 -10.41
CA ASN A 428 -15.00 27.97 -11.16
C ASN A 428 -16.24 28.18 -10.30
N GLU A 429 -17.29 28.71 -10.90
CA GLU A 429 -18.64 28.82 -10.33
C GLU A 429 -19.62 28.19 -11.33
N ASP A 430 -20.34 27.16 -10.90
CA ASP A 430 -21.32 26.39 -11.71
C ASP A 430 -20.80 25.95 -13.10
N SER A 431 -19.50 25.69 -13.18
CA SER A 431 -18.78 25.39 -14.41
C SER A 431 -17.54 24.55 -14.15
N GLY A 432 -16.90 24.12 -15.23
CA GLY A 432 -15.61 23.45 -15.21
C GLY A 432 -14.73 23.95 -16.35
N VAL A 433 -13.43 23.91 -16.12
CA VAL A 433 -12.43 24.38 -17.08
C VAL A 433 -11.76 23.20 -17.78
N ALA A 434 -11.50 23.35 -19.07
CA ALA A 434 -10.69 22.41 -19.85
C ALA A 434 -9.55 23.15 -20.55
N ALA A 435 -8.37 22.54 -20.57
CA ALA A 435 -7.24 23.08 -21.32
C ALA A 435 -7.34 22.71 -22.79
N VAL A 436 -6.94 23.63 -23.66
CA VAL A 436 -6.84 23.42 -25.09
C VAL A 436 -5.47 23.86 -25.61
N VAL A 437 -4.97 23.17 -26.63
CA VAL A 437 -3.64 23.40 -27.21
C VAL A 437 -3.78 23.49 -28.72
N HIS A 438 -3.17 24.52 -29.31
CA HIS A 438 -3.06 24.72 -30.74
C HIS A 438 -1.60 24.53 -31.18
N LEU A 439 -1.38 23.75 -32.23
CA LEU A 439 -0.06 23.49 -32.79
C LEU A 439 0.12 24.31 -34.07
N LYS A 440 1.33 24.82 -34.33
CA LYS A 440 1.61 25.74 -35.47
C LYS A 440 1.27 25.19 -36.85
N ARG A 441 1.18 23.87 -36.99
CA ARG A 441 0.97 23.15 -38.27
C ARG A 441 -0.38 22.41 -38.32
N GLU A 442 -1.27 22.64 -37.36
CA GLU A 442 -2.60 22.05 -37.35
C GLU A 442 -3.65 23.16 -37.30
N ASP A 443 -4.75 23.02 -38.05
CA ASP A 443 -5.86 23.98 -38.02
C ASP A 443 -6.86 23.70 -36.89
N ARG A 444 -6.57 22.74 -36.01
CA ARG A 444 -7.48 22.26 -34.96
C ARG A 444 -6.90 22.43 -33.57
N TRP A 445 -7.77 22.78 -32.64
CA TRP A 445 -7.48 22.74 -31.22
C TRP A 445 -7.60 21.31 -30.69
N ARG A 446 -6.64 20.93 -29.85
CA ARG A 446 -6.66 19.69 -29.07
C ARG A 446 -7.12 20.02 -27.67
N SER A 447 -7.91 19.17 -27.04
CA SER A 447 -8.52 19.47 -25.75
C SER A 447 -8.30 18.37 -24.72
N SER A 448 -8.19 18.74 -23.44
CA SER A 448 -8.06 17.76 -22.35
C SER A 448 -9.37 16.98 -22.15
N TYR A 449 -10.51 17.64 -22.31
CA TYR A 449 -11.83 17.07 -22.03
C TYR A 449 -12.43 16.24 -23.18
N LEU A 450 -11.83 16.23 -24.37
CA LEU A 450 -12.24 15.39 -25.50
C LEU A 450 -13.73 15.54 -25.90
N GLY A 451 -14.33 16.71 -25.68
CA GLY A 451 -15.76 16.97 -25.97
C GLY A 451 -16.73 16.40 -24.92
N ARG A 452 -16.24 15.93 -23.77
CA ARG A 452 -17.02 15.35 -22.68
C ARG A 452 -17.09 16.31 -21.50
N GLU A 453 -18.25 16.89 -21.23
CA GLU A 453 -18.46 17.87 -20.15
C GLU A 453 -18.01 17.31 -18.78
N ASP A 454 -18.22 16.01 -18.55
CA ASP A 454 -17.82 15.29 -17.32
C ASP A 454 -16.29 15.15 -17.15
N TYR A 455 -15.49 15.55 -18.15
CA TYR A 455 -14.02 15.55 -18.09
C TYR A 455 -13.46 16.94 -17.76
N ALA A 456 -14.31 17.97 -17.65
CA ALA A 456 -13.89 19.28 -17.21
C ALA A 456 -13.45 19.25 -15.73
N ILE A 457 -12.57 20.18 -15.37
CA ILE A 457 -12.14 20.35 -13.98
C ILE A 457 -13.12 21.30 -13.30
N GLU A 458 -14.01 20.74 -12.49
CA GLU A 458 -15.06 21.50 -11.76
C GLU A 458 -14.51 22.19 -10.50
N ARG A 459 -13.53 21.58 -9.83
CA ARG A 459 -12.99 22.14 -8.58
C ARG A 459 -12.20 23.43 -8.81
N SER A 460 -12.24 24.32 -7.83
CA SER A 460 -11.35 25.48 -7.74
C SER A 460 -10.03 25.13 -7.03
N GLY A 461 -9.04 26.00 -7.15
CA GLY A 461 -7.70 25.87 -6.57
C GLY A 461 -6.64 25.45 -7.58
N TRP A 462 -5.53 24.91 -7.08
CA TRP A 462 -4.47 24.37 -7.93
C TRP A 462 -4.86 23.02 -8.53
N VAL A 463 -4.70 22.90 -9.84
CA VAL A 463 -5.13 21.76 -10.63
C VAL A 463 -4.07 21.34 -11.63
N ARG A 464 -4.12 20.07 -12.01
CA ARG A 464 -3.28 19.46 -13.05
C ARG A 464 -4.18 18.89 -14.14
N THR A 465 -3.81 19.07 -15.40
CA THR A 465 -4.48 18.46 -16.56
C THR A 465 -3.46 18.01 -17.60
N ALA A 466 -3.91 17.24 -18.59
CA ALA A 466 -3.09 16.79 -19.70
C ALA A 466 -3.84 16.83 -21.03
N VAL A 467 -3.18 17.26 -22.10
CA VAL A 467 -3.71 17.31 -23.48
C VAL A 467 -2.89 16.39 -24.38
N GLU A 468 -3.56 15.46 -25.08
CA GLU A 468 -2.90 14.51 -25.98
C GLU A 468 -2.41 15.20 -27.27
N LEU A 469 -1.11 15.13 -27.52
CA LEU A 469 -0.40 15.67 -28.67
C LEU A 469 0.16 14.55 -29.56
N PRO A 470 0.48 14.83 -30.84
CA PRO A 470 1.19 13.89 -31.70
C PRO A 470 2.48 13.35 -31.05
N PRO A 471 2.82 12.07 -31.22
CA PRO A 471 4.07 11.52 -30.73
C PRO A 471 5.27 12.30 -31.27
N GLY A 472 6.21 12.65 -30.38
CA GLY A 472 7.39 13.43 -30.74
C GLY A 472 7.18 14.93 -30.86
N THR A 473 6.02 15.48 -30.47
CA THR A 473 5.80 16.93 -30.47
C THR A 473 6.87 17.67 -29.65
N HIS A 474 7.48 18.69 -30.25
CA HIS A 474 8.44 19.56 -29.59
C HIS A 474 7.80 20.87 -29.11
N ALA A 475 8.46 21.53 -28.15
CA ALA A 475 7.97 22.75 -27.52
C ALA A 475 7.74 23.90 -28.52
N ASP A 476 8.62 24.02 -29.52
CA ASP A 476 8.56 25.04 -30.56
C ASP A 476 7.43 24.82 -31.56
N GLU A 477 6.76 23.67 -31.54
CA GLU A 477 5.57 23.38 -32.36
C GLU A 477 4.27 23.82 -31.70
N ILE A 478 4.28 24.09 -30.39
CA ILE A 478 3.13 24.60 -29.65
C ILE A 478 2.97 26.09 -29.99
N ALA A 479 1.82 26.45 -30.56
CA ALA A 479 1.51 27.83 -30.91
C ALA A 479 0.88 28.55 -29.72
N GLU A 480 -0.17 27.95 -29.14
CA GLU A 480 -1.00 28.58 -28.12
C GLU A 480 -1.52 27.55 -27.12
N ILE A 481 -1.65 27.97 -25.87
CA ILE A 481 -2.33 27.25 -24.80
C ILE A 481 -3.50 28.11 -24.34
N GLY A 482 -4.69 27.55 -24.38
CA GLY A 482 -5.92 28.22 -23.99
C GLY A 482 -6.74 27.37 -23.03
N PHE A 483 -7.84 27.96 -22.58
CA PHE A 483 -8.77 27.31 -21.68
C PHE A 483 -10.21 27.60 -22.12
N THR A 484 -11.05 26.58 -22.02
CA THR A 484 -12.48 26.65 -22.35
C THR A 484 -13.28 26.54 -21.08
N CYS A 485 -14.28 27.42 -20.90
CA CYS A 485 -15.23 27.32 -19.80
C CYS A 485 -16.47 26.51 -20.23
N ILE A 486 -16.79 25.49 -19.46
CA ILE A 486 -17.84 24.51 -19.76
C ILE A 486 -18.86 24.55 -18.63
N VAL A 487 -20.14 24.70 -18.94
CA VAL A 487 -21.20 24.49 -17.93
C VAL A 487 -21.31 23.00 -17.66
N VAL A 488 -21.10 22.61 -16.41
CA VAL A 488 -21.18 21.20 -16.03
C VAL A 488 -22.57 20.90 -15.48
N ARG A 489 -23.27 19.96 -16.11
CA ARG A 489 -24.61 19.56 -15.70
C ARG A 489 -24.54 18.80 -14.38
N GLN A 490 -25.20 19.31 -13.33
CA GLN A 490 -25.39 18.58 -12.09
C GLN A 490 -26.73 17.81 -12.16
N LYS A 491 -26.86 16.72 -11.38
CA LYS A 491 -28.06 15.87 -11.39
C LYS A 491 -29.33 16.61 -10.97
N GLU A 492 -29.21 17.60 -10.08
CA GLU A 492 -30.34 18.30 -9.47
C GLU A 492 -30.49 19.75 -9.97
N HIS A 493 -29.44 20.30 -10.61
CA HIS A 493 -29.41 21.64 -11.16
C HIS A 493 -28.65 21.65 -12.48
N VAL A 494 -29.27 22.15 -13.55
CA VAL A 494 -28.57 22.43 -14.81
C VAL A 494 -28.40 23.95 -14.87
N PRO A 495 -27.24 24.48 -14.48
CA PRO A 495 -27.00 25.90 -14.59
C PRO A 495 -27.16 26.34 -16.04
N THR A 496 -27.73 27.51 -16.28
CA THR A 496 -27.81 28.10 -17.63
C THR A 496 -26.56 28.88 -18.00
N SER A 497 -25.73 29.20 -17.00
CA SER A 497 -24.47 29.92 -17.11
C SER A 497 -23.54 29.55 -15.96
N GLY A 498 -22.23 29.61 -16.20
CA GLY A 498 -21.21 29.61 -15.15
C GLY A 498 -20.05 30.54 -15.50
N THR A 499 -19.07 30.64 -14.60
CA THR A 499 -17.86 31.43 -14.82
C THR A 499 -16.62 30.63 -14.49
N CYS A 500 -15.64 30.66 -15.39
CA CYS A 500 -14.34 30.09 -15.15
C CYS A 500 -13.31 31.20 -15.19
N ARG A 501 -12.40 31.18 -14.23
CA ARG A 501 -11.25 32.06 -14.17
C ARG A 501 -10.00 31.21 -14.06
N VAL A 502 -9.07 31.42 -14.98
CA VAL A 502 -7.70 30.91 -14.83
C VAL A 502 -6.90 32.03 -14.18
N GLU A 503 -6.53 31.85 -12.92
CA GLU A 503 -5.79 32.86 -12.16
C GLU A 503 -4.32 32.88 -12.56
N GLU A 504 -3.75 31.69 -12.77
CA GLU A 504 -2.34 31.49 -13.09
C GLU A 504 -2.17 30.15 -13.81
N VAL A 505 -1.21 30.06 -14.73
CA VAL A 505 -0.64 28.79 -15.18
C VAL A 505 0.82 28.77 -14.77
N SER A 506 1.13 28.01 -13.73
CA SER A 506 2.49 27.96 -13.16
C SER A 506 3.47 27.29 -14.12
N LYS A 507 3.01 26.26 -14.86
CA LYS A 507 3.82 25.57 -15.86
C LYS A 507 3.01 24.71 -16.82
N ALA A 508 3.53 24.57 -18.03
CA ALA A 508 3.24 23.49 -18.95
C ALA A 508 4.53 22.75 -19.34
N PHE A 509 4.50 21.42 -19.39
CA PHE A 509 5.67 20.60 -19.71
C PHE A 509 5.32 19.29 -20.42
N LEU A 510 6.34 18.68 -21.04
CA LEU A 510 6.30 17.33 -21.62
C LEU A 510 7.15 16.38 -20.77
N LEU A 511 6.86 15.09 -20.85
CA LEU A 511 7.76 14.06 -20.31
C LEU A 511 8.88 13.74 -21.32
N ASP A 512 10.05 13.36 -20.82
CA ASP A 512 11.13 12.83 -21.65
C ASP A 512 10.99 11.33 -21.94
N THR A 513 11.99 10.74 -22.61
CA THR A 513 11.99 9.32 -22.98
C THR A 513 11.99 8.38 -21.79
N GLU A 514 12.44 8.85 -20.62
CA GLU A 514 12.49 8.13 -19.35
C GLU A 514 11.35 8.51 -18.40
N TYR A 515 10.34 9.22 -18.89
CA TYR A 515 9.17 9.71 -18.14
C TYR A 515 9.49 10.78 -17.10
N ARG A 516 10.60 11.51 -17.23
CA ARG A 516 10.91 12.64 -16.34
C ARG A 516 10.25 13.91 -16.86
N ALA A 517 9.70 14.73 -15.96
CA ALA A 517 9.18 16.04 -16.31
C ALA A 517 10.31 16.93 -16.85
N ARG A 518 10.16 17.42 -18.09
CA ARG A 518 11.10 18.39 -18.66
C ARG A 518 10.92 19.76 -17.99
N PRO A 519 11.93 20.65 -18.08
CA PRO A 519 11.76 22.04 -17.66
C PRO A 519 10.49 22.66 -18.25
N PRO A 520 9.80 23.55 -17.50
CA PRO A 520 8.62 24.24 -18.00
C PRO A 520 8.88 24.91 -19.35
N LEU A 521 8.00 24.66 -20.30
CA LEU A 521 8.06 25.22 -21.65
C LEU A 521 7.30 26.55 -21.73
N TRP A 522 6.36 26.73 -20.83
CA TRP A 522 5.37 27.81 -20.89
C TRP A 522 4.76 28.02 -19.49
N SER A 523 4.43 29.26 -19.18
CA SER A 523 3.73 29.69 -17.96
C SER A 523 2.99 30.99 -18.27
N ALA A 524 1.95 31.33 -17.51
CA ALA A 524 1.25 32.61 -17.61
C ALA A 524 0.83 33.09 -16.22
N THR A 525 1.13 34.35 -15.90
CA THR A 525 0.81 34.94 -14.58
C THR A 525 -0.40 35.87 -14.61
N ARG A 526 -0.91 36.20 -15.80
CA ARG A 526 -2.07 37.06 -15.96
C ARG A 526 -3.36 36.26 -15.81
N ALA A 527 -4.20 36.67 -14.86
CA ALA A 527 -5.53 36.10 -14.71
C ALA A 527 -6.42 36.40 -15.92
N VAL A 528 -7.19 35.41 -16.33
CA VAL A 528 -8.11 35.48 -17.46
C VAL A 528 -9.48 34.96 -17.03
N GLU A 529 -10.50 35.80 -17.23
CA GLU A 529 -11.91 35.40 -17.12
C GLU A 529 -12.33 34.77 -18.45
N ILE A 530 -13.02 33.64 -18.38
CA ILE A 530 -13.43 32.86 -19.53
C ILE A 530 -14.96 32.76 -19.48
N PRO A 531 -15.68 33.49 -20.36
CA PRO A 531 -17.12 33.36 -20.46
C PRO A 531 -17.52 31.93 -20.79
N THR A 532 -18.70 31.52 -20.32
CA THR A 532 -19.25 30.19 -20.63
C THR A 532 -19.29 29.93 -22.13
N GLY A 533 -18.79 28.76 -22.54
CA GLY A 533 -18.78 28.32 -23.94
C GLY A 533 -17.68 28.95 -24.79
N GLU A 534 -16.92 29.89 -24.25
CA GLU A 534 -15.81 30.52 -24.94
C GLU A 534 -14.47 29.83 -24.62
N THR A 535 -13.51 30.05 -25.52
CA THR A 535 -12.12 29.65 -25.36
C THR A 535 -11.26 30.89 -25.35
N VAL A 536 -10.44 31.06 -24.32
CA VAL A 536 -9.51 32.18 -24.22
C VAL A 536 -8.08 31.65 -24.15
N VAL A 537 -7.21 32.23 -24.98
CA VAL A 537 -5.78 31.95 -24.97
C VAL A 537 -5.16 32.61 -23.75
N ALA A 538 -4.44 31.84 -22.93
CA ALA A 538 -3.67 32.40 -21.86
C ALA A 538 -2.39 33.00 -22.46
N GLN A 539 -2.09 34.26 -22.12
CA GLN A 539 -0.91 34.94 -22.62
C GLN A 539 0.26 34.73 -21.65
N PRO A 540 1.42 34.24 -22.11
CA PRO A 540 2.57 33.98 -21.25
C PRO A 540 3.11 35.23 -20.53
#